data_AF-V7DAT2-F1
#
_entry.id   AF-V7DAT2-F1
#
_cell.length_a   1.000
_cell.length_b   1.000
_cell.length_c   1.000
_cell.angle_alpha   90.00
_cell.angle_beta   90.00
_cell.angle_gamma   90.00
#
_symmetry.space_group_name_H-M   'P 1'
#
loop_
_entity.id
_entity.type
_entity.pdbx_description
1 polymer ?
#
loop_
_entity_poly.entity_id
_entity_poly.type
_entity_poly.pdbx_seq_one_letter_code
_entity_poly.pdbx_strand_id
1 'polypeptide(L)'
;MASRDRPKQTKVKARHSHALQPFQASTEVSMKIRELAQHWEQNAAGTLSPTGHVLHLDLESEARLAALIDMYPKRTAEELLGELVAAALEELEASFPYVQGRQVIATDEEGDPLYEDIGPTPRFLSLSRQHLHALSNPAADSEK
;
A
#
# COMPACT_ATOMS: atom_id res chain seq x y z
N MET A 1 62.63 5.55 43.58
CA MET A 1 61.17 5.43 43.89
C MET A 1 60.47 6.66 43.34
N ALA A 2 59.72 6.53 42.26
CA ALA A 2 58.70 7.47 41.75
C ALA A 2 58.10 6.81 40.48
N SER A 3 57.11 5.93 40.63
CA SER A 3 55.68 6.18 40.43
C SER A 3 55.28 6.71 39.04
N ARG A 4 54.87 5.74 38.21
CA ARG A 4 53.71 5.72 37.29
C ARG A 4 53.16 7.05 36.76
N ASP A 5 53.01 7.13 35.45
CA ASP A 5 51.65 7.12 34.88
C ASP A 5 51.60 6.57 33.44
N ARG A 6 50.62 5.70 33.17
CA ARG A 6 50.30 5.17 31.82
C ARG A 6 49.10 5.93 31.28
N PRO A 7 49.10 6.42 30.03
CA PRO A 7 47.89 6.97 29.44
C PRO A 7 46.87 5.84 29.18
N LYS A 8 45.67 6.01 29.73
CA LYS A 8 44.51 5.14 29.52
C LYS A 8 44.03 5.28 28.08
N GLN A 9 44.09 4.21 27.30
CA GLN A 9 43.40 4.14 26.01
C GLN A 9 41.89 4.13 26.23
N THR A 10 41.23 5.16 25.70
CA THR A 10 39.77 5.27 25.64
C THR A 10 39.25 4.32 24.58
N LYS A 11 38.57 3.24 24.98
CA LYS A 11 37.79 2.40 24.07
C LYS A 11 36.65 3.22 23.50
N VAL A 12 36.77 3.65 22.24
CA VAL A 12 35.64 4.13 21.45
C VAL A 12 34.72 2.94 21.22
N LYS A 13 33.57 2.93 21.90
CA LYS A 13 32.49 1.96 21.65
C LYS A 13 31.95 2.26 20.25
N ALA A 14 32.20 1.36 19.31
CA ALA A 14 31.50 1.33 18.02
C ALA A 14 29.99 1.24 18.32
N ARG A 15 29.29 2.34 18.03
CA ARG A 15 27.82 2.38 18.05
C ARG A 15 27.37 1.38 17.00
N HIS A 16 26.52 0.45 17.42
CA HIS A 16 25.95 -0.56 16.55
C HIS A 16 25.28 0.14 15.37
N SER A 17 25.76 -0.13 14.15
CA SER A 17 24.96 0.12 12.94
C SER A 17 23.68 -0.67 13.10
N HIS A 18 22.60 0.04 13.36
CA HIS A 18 21.25 -0.49 13.27
C HIS A 18 21.06 -0.81 11.79
N ALA A 19 21.25 -2.09 11.44
CA ALA A 19 20.88 -2.60 10.13
C ALA A 19 19.42 -2.21 9.90
N LEU A 20 19.19 -1.40 8.87
CA LEU A 20 17.85 -1.18 8.33
C LEU A 20 17.30 -2.57 7.99
N GLN A 21 16.38 -3.05 8.81
CA GLN A 21 15.65 -4.26 8.49
C GLN A 21 14.86 -3.98 7.21
N PRO A 22 14.95 -4.83 6.18
CA PRO A 22 14.02 -4.75 5.07
C PRO A 22 12.62 -5.02 5.63
N PHE A 23 11.77 -3.99 5.57
CA PHE A 23 10.35 -4.15 5.87
C PHE A 23 9.79 -5.13 4.85
N GLN A 24 9.33 -6.29 5.33
CA GLN A 24 8.60 -7.24 4.51
C GLN A 24 7.28 -6.56 4.13
N ALA A 25 7.24 -5.96 2.95
CA ALA A 25 5.96 -5.70 2.30
C ALA A 25 5.27 -7.05 2.20
N SER A 26 4.19 -7.24 2.95
CA SER A 26 3.28 -8.34 2.73
C SER A 26 3.03 -8.38 1.23
N THR A 27 3.36 -9.50 0.60
CA THR A 27 3.08 -9.74 -0.81
C THR A 27 1.56 -9.76 -0.95
N GLU A 28 0.97 -8.58 -1.09
CA GLU A 28 -0.45 -8.43 -1.34
C GLU A 28 -0.66 -8.92 -2.77
N VAL A 29 -1.35 -10.05 -2.90
CA VAL A 29 -1.76 -10.57 -4.19
C VAL A 29 -2.77 -9.56 -4.73
N SER A 30 -2.32 -8.73 -5.67
CA SER A 30 -3.18 -7.77 -6.38
C SER A 30 -4.29 -8.52 -7.10
N MET A 31 -5.54 -8.18 -6.78
CA MET A 31 -6.73 -8.84 -7.31
C MET A 31 -7.37 -7.96 -8.36
N LYS A 32 -7.48 -8.47 -9.58
CA LYS A 32 -8.23 -7.77 -10.64
C LYS A 32 -9.71 -7.77 -10.29
N ILE A 33 -10.46 -6.73 -10.69
CA ILE A 33 -11.91 -6.66 -10.44
C ILE A 33 -12.67 -7.92 -10.88
N ARG A 34 -12.21 -8.54 -11.98
CA ARG A 34 -12.76 -9.79 -12.53
C ARG A 34 -12.53 -11.02 -11.65
N GLU A 35 -11.60 -10.95 -10.70
CA GLU A 35 -11.24 -12.01 -9.76
C GLU A 35 -11.99 -11.87 -8.42
N LEU A 36 -12.67 -10.74 -8.18
CA LEU A 36 -13.47 -10.51 -6.96
C LEU A 36 -14.57 -11.55 -6.77
N ALA A 37 -15.29 -11.94 -7.83
CA ALA A 37 -16.36 -12.92 -7.73
C ALA A 37 -15.84 -14.28 -7.21
N GLN A 38 -14.67 -14.69 -7.69
CA GLN A 38 -14.01 -15.91 -7.24
C GLN A 38 -13.44 -15.77 -5.81
N HIS A 39 -12.94 -14.58 -5.47
CA HIS A 39 -12.48 -14.29 -4.11
C HIS A 39 -13.63 -14.35 -3.09
N TRP A 40 -14.79 -13.77 -3.39
CA TRP A 40 -15.97 -13.79 -2.51
C TRP A 40 -16.46 -15.20 -2.17
N GLU A 41 -16.33 -16.11 -3.12
CA GLU A 41 -16.66 -17.54 -2.95
C GLU A 41 -15.69 -18.26 -2.01
N GLN A 42 -14.45 -17.77 -1.88
CA GLN A 42 -13.36 -18.50 -1.23
C GLN A 42 -12.91 -17.88 0.10
N ASN A 43 -12.95 -16.55 0.24
CA ASN A 43 -12.40 -15.83 1.38
C ASN A 43 -13.34 -14.68 1.80
N ALA A 44 -13.47 -14.47 3.11
CA ALA A 44 -14.23 -13.36 3.68
C ALA A 44 -13.47 -12.79 4.88
N ALA A 45 -12.73 -11.70 4.67
CA ALA A 45 -12.47 -10.62 5.65
C ALA A 45 -11.25 -9.80 5.23
N GLY A 46 -11.44 -8.48 5.12
CA GLY A 46 -10.38 -7.47 5.13
C GLY A 46 -10.66 -6.43 6.22
N THR A 47 -9.63 -5.70 6.65
CA THR A 47 -9.78 -4.62 7.64
C THR A 47 -10.31 -3.36 6.96
N LEU A 48 -11.51 -2.91 7.32
CA LEU A 48 -12.09 -1.67 6.82
C LEU A 48 -11.51 -0.43 7.53
N SER A 49 -11.37 0.67 6.79
CA SER A 49 -11.03 1.97 7.37
C SER A 49 -12.14 2.44 8.34
N PRO A 50 -11.81 3.10 9.46
CA PRO A 50 -12.80 3.65 10.38
C PRO A 50 -13.54 4.88 9.82
N THR A 51 -13.08 5.45 8.70
CA THR A 51 -13.76 6.60 8.05
C THR A 51 -14.96 6.12 7.23
N GLY A 52 -16.16 6.46 7.66
CA GLY A 52 -17.39 6.22 6.91
C GLY A 52 -17.61 7.26 5.81
N HIS A 53 -18.02 6.83 4.63
CA HIS A 53 -18.45 7.68 3.53
C HIS A 53 -19.92 7.39 3.19
N VAL A 54 -20.72 8.44 2.93
CA VAL A 54 -22.07 8.28 2.37
C VAL A 54 -21.95 8.28 0.85
N LEU A 55 -22.30 7.16 0.22
CA LEU A 55 -22.29 6.99 -1.23
C LEU A 55 -23.74 6.97 -1.74
N HIS A 56 -24.06 7.90 -2.64
CA HIS A 56 -25.31 7.85 -3.38
C HIS A 56 -25.05 7.22 -4.75
N LEU A 57 -25.64 6.06 -5.00
CA LEU A 57 -25.55 5.37 -6.28
C LEU A 57 -26.61 5.91 -7.26
N ASP A 58 -26.28 5.88 -8.55
CA ASP A 58 -27.30 6.01 -9.58
C ASP A 58 -28.24 4.78 -9.57
N LEU A 59 -29.40 4.92 -10.19
CA LEU A 59 -30.45 3.89 -10.14
C LEU A 59 -30.00 2.54 -10.70
N GLU A 60 -29.16 2.52 -11.72
CA GLU A 60 -28.68 1.28 -12.33
C GLU A 60 -27.66 0.58 -11.42
N SER A 61 -26.72 1.35 -10.85
CA SER A 61 -25.76 0.84 -9.88
C SER A 61 -26.44 0.31 -8.62
N GLU A 62 -27.48 0.98 -8.13
CA GLU A 62 -28.29 0.52 -6.99
C GLU A 62 -28.99 -0.81 -7.30
N ALA A 63 -29.60 -0.93 -8.48
CA ALA A 63 -30.25 -2.17 -8.90
C ALA A 63 -29.26 -3.34 -9.04
N ARG A 64 -28.05 -3.06 -9.54
CA ARG A 64 -26.98 -4.06 -9.64
C ARG A 64 -26.45 -4.47 -8.28
N LEU A 65 -26.30 -3.54 -7.33
CA LEU A 65 -25.91 -3.85 -5.96
C LEU A 65 -26.97 -4.72 -5.26
N ALA A 66 -28.25 -4.37 -5.40
CA ALA A 66 -29.34 -5.18 -4.88
C ALA A 66 -29.31 -6.61 -5.43
N ALA A 67 -29.08 -6.77 -6.74
CA ALA A 67 -28.92 -8.09 -7.36
C ALA A 67 -27.73 -8.88 -6.79
N LEU A 68 -26.60 -8.22 -6.50
CA LEU A 68 -25.45 -8.86 -5.86
C LEU A 68 -25.77 -9.32 -4.43
N ILE A 69 -26.51 -8.53 -3.66
CA ILE A 69 -26.96 -8.91 -2.32
C ILE A 69 -27.88 -10.14 -2.38
N ASP A 70 -28.80 -10.18 -3.35
CA ASP A 70 -29.68 -11.33 -3.57
C ASP A 70 -28.89 -12.60 -3.94
N MET A 71 -27.83 -12.46 -4.75
CA MET A 71 -26.95 -13.58 -5.11
C MET A 71 -26.06 -14.04 -3.95
N TYR A 72 -25.62 -13.11 -3.11
CA TYR A 72 -24.68 -13.34 -2.01
C TYR A 72 -25.25 -12.86 -0.66
N PRO A 73 -26.32 -13.49 -0.13
CA PRO A 73 -27.10 -12.97 1.00
C PRO A 73 -26.36 -12.96 2.35
N LYS A 74 -25.15 -13.52 2.40
CA LYS A 74 -24.26 -13.46 3.57
C LYS A 74 -23.35 -12.23 3.58
N ARG A 75 -23.39 -11.41 2.52
CA ARG A 75 -22.60 -10.19 2.38
C ARG A 75 -23.51 -8.98 2.57
N THR A 76 -22.96 -7.95 3.17
CA THR A 76 -23.60 -6.64 3.31
C THR A 76 -23.30 -5.75 2.10
N ALA A 77 -24.13 -4.73 1.89
CA ALA A 77 -23.92 -3.74 0.85
C ALA A 77 -22.56 -3.04 1.02
N GLU A 78 -22.19 -2.73 2.26
CA GLU A 78 -20.95 -2.07 2.63
C GLU A 78 -19.72 -2.93 2.32
N GLU A 79 -19.77 -4.23 2.63
CA GLU A 79 -18.68 -5.15 2.29
C GLU A 79 -18.50 -5.26 0.77
N LEU A 80 -19.61 -5.44 0.03
CA LEU A 80 -19.56 -5.54 -1.43
C LEU A 80 -19.03 -4.26 -2.08
N LEU A 81 -19.52 -3.10 -1.65
CA LEU A 81 -19.05 -1.81 -2.14
C LEU A 81 -17.58 -1.58 -1.78
N GLY A 82 -17.17 -1.94 -0.57
CA GLY A 82 -15.76 -1.83 -0.15
C GLY A 82 -14.83 -2.64 -1.04
N GLU A 83 -15.18 -3.90 -1.31
CA GLU A 83 -14.38 -4.78 -2.18
C GLU A 83 -14.39 -4.32 -3.64
N LEU A 84 -15.54 -3.87 -4.16
CA LEU A 84 -15.64 -3.31 -5.52
C LEU A 84 -14.80 -2.04 -5.70
N VAL A 85 -14.84 -1.12 -4.73
CA VAL A 85 -14.05 0.11 -4.76
C VAL A 85 -12.56 -0.20 -4.69
N ALA A 86 -12.15 -1.14 -3.82
CA ALA A 86 -10.75 -1.57 -3.73
C ALA A 86 -10.24 -2.08 -5.08
N ALA A 87 -10.96 -3.02 -5.70
CA ALA A 87 -10.52 -3.57 -6.97
C ALA A 87 -10.58 -2.56 -8.13
N ALA A 88 -11.54 -1.65 -8.13
CA ALA A 88 -11.60 -0.59 -9.13
C ALA A 88 -10.41 0.39 -9.02
N LEU A 89 -9.95 0.69 -7.79
CA LEU A 89 -8.75 1.50 -7.57
C LEU A 89 -7.48 0.79 -8.03
N GLU A 90 -7.37 -0.53 -7.80
CA GLU A 90 -6.26 -1.33 -8.33
C GLU A 90 -6.25 -1.37 -9.87
N GLU A 91 -7.41 -1.59 -10.49
CA GLU A 91 -7.51 -1.59 -11.95
C GLU A 91 -7.20 -0.21 -12.54
N LEU A 92 -7.63 0.86 -11.87
CA LEU A 92 -7.26 2.22 -12.24
C LEU A 92 -5.75 2.44 -12.16
N GLU A 93 -5.10 2.02 -11.07
CA GLU A 93 -3.64 2.10 -10.94
C GLU A 93 -2.94 1.35 -12.08
N ALA A 94 -3.36 0.12 -12.36
CA ALA A 94 -2.79 -0.70 -13.43
C ALA A 94 -3.04 -0.12 -14.83
N SER A 95 -4.06 0.74 -15.00
CA SER A 95 -4.36 1.41 -16.27
C SER A 95 -3.44 2.60 -16.57
N PHE A 96 -2.65 3.05 -15.60
CA PHE A 96 -1.76 4.19 -15.79
C PHE A 96 -0.64 3.90 -16.80
N PRO A 97 -0.39 4.82 -17.75
CA PRO A 97 0.64 4.62 -18.75
C PRO A 97 2.03 4.72 -18.11
N TYR A 98 2.87 3.72 -18.36
CA TYR A 98 4.30 3.84 -18.10
C TYR A 98 4.89 4.91 -19.02
N VAL A 99 5.64 5.86 -18.44
CA VAL A 99 6.39 6.86 -19.21
C VAL A 99 7.85 6.72 -18.85
N GLN A 100 8.66 6.26 -19.81
CA GLN A 100 10.08 6.04 -19.59
C GLN A 100 10.81 7.37 -19.32
N GLY A 101 11.49 7.45 -18.18
CA GLY A 101 12.39 8.56 -17.86
C GLY A 101 13.79 8.39 -18.43
N ARG A 102 14.73 9.22 -17.96
CA ARG A 102 16.12 9.22 -18.45
C ARG A 102 17.05 8.43 -17.55
N GLN A 103 16.67 8.23 -16.28
CA GLN A 103 17.50 7.53 -15.32
C GLN A 103 17.31 6.01 -15.45
N VAL A 104 18.41 5.28 -15.52
CA VAL A 104 18.44 3.82 -15.34
C VAL A 104 18.36 3.54 -13.84
N ILE A 105 17.33 2.79 -13.42
CA ILE A 105 17.06 2.46 -12.02
C ILE A 105 17.49 1.04 -11.65
N ALA A 106 17.55 0.15 -12.62
CA ALA A 106 17.99 -1.23 -12.43
C ALA A 106 18.51 -1.81 -13.75
N THR A 107 19.06 -3.01 -13.66
CA THR A 107 19.42 -3.84 -14.81
C THR A 107 18.73 -5.19 -14.60
N ASP A 108 18.09 -5.72 -15.63
CA ASP A 108 17.40 -7.00 -15.54
C ASP A 108 18.36 -8.20 -15.63
N GLU A 109 17.80 -9.41 -15.66
CA GLU A 109 18.56 -10.66 -15.68
C GLU A 109 19.35 -10.88 -16.99
N GLU A 110 18.95 -10.22 -18.08
CA GLU A 110 19.60 -10.29 -19.38
C GLU A 110 20.66 -9.18 -19.57
N GLY A 111 20.72 -8.23 -18.64
CA GLY A 111 21.66 -7.11 -18.67
C GLY A 111 21.07 -5.84 -19.29
N ASP A 112 19.78 -5.82 -19.57
CA ASP A 112 19.12 -4.66 -20.18
C ASP A 112 18.78 -3.59 -19.13
N PRO A 113 18.97 -2.29 -19.46
CA PRO A 113 18.70 -1.21 -18.52
C PRO A 113 17.19 -1.01 -18.34
N LEU A 114 16.74 -1.11 -17.09
CA LEU A 114 15.39 -0.72 -16.68
C LEU A 114 15.39 0.76 -16.29
N TYR A 115 14.55 1.54 -16.94
CA TYR A 115 14.44 2.99 -16.72
C TYR A 115 13.33 3.32 -15.72
N GLU A 116 13.50 4.44 -15.03
CA GLU A 116 12.47 4.99 -14.15
C GLU A 116 11.15 5.19 -14.90
N ASP A 117 10.04 5.05 -14.16
CA ASP A 117 8.75 5.56 -14.60
C ASP A 117 8.62 7.02 -14.16
N ILE A 118 8.36 7.92 -15.10
CA ILE A 118 8.02 9.34 -14.85
C ILE A 118 6.53 9.62 -15.15
N GLY A 119 5.73 8.58 -15.32
CA GLY A 119 4.29 8.64 -15.51
C GLY A 119 3.50 8.96 -14.25
N PRO A 120 2.17 8.75 -14.24
CA PRO A 120 1.32 9.07 -13.10
C PRO A 120 1.42 8.05 -11.94
N THR A 121 1.85 6.81 -12.21
CA THR A 121 1.91 5.72 -11.21
C THR A 121 2.77 6.05 -9.98
N PRO A 122 4.03 6.52 -10.11
CA PRO A 122 4.86 6.83 -8.94
C PRO A 122 4.25 7.93 -8.08
N ARG A 123 3.58 8.91 -8.70
CA ARG A 123 2.89 9.99 -7.99
C ARG A 123 1.69 9.48 -7.21
N PHE A 124 0.85 8.66 -7.85
CA PHE A 124 -0.31 8.05 -7.19
C PHE A 124 0.13 7.22 -5.98
N LEU A 125 1.10 6.30 -6.16
CA LEU A 125 1.64 5.47 -5.08
C LEU A 125 2.23 6.29 -3.93
N SER A 126 2.95 7.37 -4.24
CA SER A 126 3.52 8.26 -3.22
C SER A 126 2.42 8.92 -2.37
N LEU A 127 1.39 9.47 -3.02
CA LEU A 127 0.26 10.10 -2.34
C LEU A 127 -0.56 9.10 -1.51
N SER A 128 -0.86 7.92 -2.07
CA SER A 128 -1.59 6.86 -1.37
C SER A 128 -0.89 6.45 -0.08
N ARG A 129 0.45 6.30 -0.10
CA ARG A 129 1.25 6.00 1.11
C ARG A 129 1.22 7.12 2.14
N GLN A 130 1.28 8.39 1.70
CA GLN A 130 1.18 9.54 2.60
C GLN A 130 -0.17 9.56 3.32
N HIS A 131 -1.27 9.36 2.58
CA HIS A 131 -2.61 9.30 3.16
C HIS A 131 -2.79 8.08 4.08
N LEU A 132 -2.29 6.91 3.70
CA LEU A 132 -2.35 5.71 4.55
C LEU A 132 -1.62 5.92 5.88
N HIS A 133 -0.43 6.53 5.86
CA HIS A 133 0.30 6.85 7.08
C HIS A 133 -0.45 7.85 7.97
N ALA A 134 -1.05 8.89 7.38
CA ALA A 134 -1.85 9.87 8.13
C ALA A 134 -3.08 9.22 8.80
N LEU A 135 -3.77 8.32 8.10
CA LEU A 135 -4.93 7.59 8.62
C LEU A 135 -4.54 6.55 9.69
N SER A 136 -3.35 5.97 9.58
CA SER A 136 -2.86 4.93 10.52
C SER A 136 -2.25 5.52 11.80
N ASN A 137 -1.88 6.80 11.80
CA ASN A 137 -1.30 7.49 12.96
C ASN A 137 -2.03 8.82 13.25
N PRO A 138 -3.29 8.78 13.74
CA PRO A 138 -4.13 9.96 13.91
C PRO A 138 -3.66 10.94 15.00
N ALA A 139 -2.59 10.63 15.75
CA ALA A 139 -2.12 11.42 16.89
C ALA A 139 -1.17 12.59 16.54
N ALA A 140 -0.78 12.77 15.28
CA ALA A 140 0.23 13.77 14.89
C ALA A 140 -0.33 15.16 14.50
N ASP A 141 -1.63 15.28 14.22
CA ASP A 141 -2.23 16.50 13.65
C ASP A 141 -3.18 17.27 14.60
N SER A 142 -3.23 16.93 15.89
CA SER A 142 -4.03 17.69 16.88
C SER A 142 -3.31 18.87 17.56
N GLU A 143 -2.09 19.21 17.14
CA GLU A 143 -1.37 20.39 17.63
C GLU A 143 -0.87 21.25 16.46
N LYS A 144 -1.73 22.12 15.94
CA LYS A 144 -1.31 23.38 15.30
C LYS A 144 -2.37 24.47 15.42
#